data_AF-A0A1Y1KUT0-F1
#
_entry.id   AF-A0A1Y1KUT0-F1
#
_cell.length_a   1.000
_cell.length_b   1.000
_cell.length_c   1.000
_cell.angle_alpha   90.00
_cell.angle_beta   90.00
_cell.angle_gamma   90.00
#
_symmetry.space_group_name_H-M   'P 1'
#
loop_
_entity.id
_entity.type
_entity.pdbx_description
1 polymer ?
#
loop_
_entity_poly.entity_id
_entity_poly.type
_entity_poly.pdbx_seq_one_letter_code
_entity_poly.pdbx_strand_id
1 'polypeptide(L)'
;MSDLFAKINCTYCQEEINGLRVQCCVCIEFDICLQCFANGAEIGPHRNDHAYKFVDHGAVSIFGGRGNWTGREELQLLDAMELYGFENWDLVSRHIETRTPEEAKDEYISRYLEGNIGKATWAEVANRRPIITDQTPEDRGPLSPLITARLPPLDVTPEEARQLGYMMHRDDYDREFDMAAEQLVTSLQLNVHEDSNTEIALKLAQVDMYTRRLRERARRKRVVRDYQLVAKFFSGQRKEVKKPLTKEQRELRDRMRVFSQFLTAGEHDRLIASIERERELRFRISELLRYRSLGLTTQEEAIHYEQHATFQRQQQLRQNKAARVNRKTHVNRSHRLYQFAFHLGQQWLCSINSGKPIQKRVSRLVKMEIILFINSLLFHDTLNIATVSF
;
A
#
# COMPACT_ATOMS: atom_id res chain seq x y z
N MET A 1 25.41 9.12 -50.05
CA MET A 1 26.44 8.25 -49.46
C MET A 1 26.16 6.77 -49.73
N SER A 2 25.45 6.45 -50.82
CA SER A 2 24.98 5.08 -51.12
C SER A 2 25.99 4.23 -51.92
N ASP A 3 27.07 4.83 -52.42
CA ASP A 3 28.00 4.20 -53.36
C ASP A 3 29.24 3.57 -52.73
N LEU A 4 29.44 3.64 -51.41
CA LEU A 4 30.63 3.03 -50.77
C LEU A 4 30.58 1.49 -50.70
N PHE A 5 29.39 0.92 -50.86
CA PHE A 5 29.12 -0.52 -50.68
C PHE A 5 28.53 -1.19 -51.93
N ALA A 6 28.57 -0.52 -53.09
CA ALA A 6 28.19 -1.15 -54.33
C ALA A 6 29.06 -2.40 -54.56
N LYS A 7 28.43 -3.53 -54.86
CA LYS A 7 29.13 -4.75 -55.26
C LYS A 7 29.90 -4.45 -56.53
N ILE A 8 31.23 -4.48 -56.43
CA ILE A 8 32.13 -4.15 -57.53
C ILE A 8 32.67 -5.44 -58.11
N ASN A 9 32.53 -5.58 -59.41
CA ASN A 9 33.06 -6.71 -60.17
C ASN A 9 34.36 -6.31 -60.85
N CYS A 10 35.28 -7.26 -60.96
CA CYS A 10 36.49 -7.10 -61.73
C CYS A 10 36.15 -6.89 -63.21
N THR A 11 36.61 -5.79 -63.80
CA THR A 11 36.34 -5.47 -65.21
C THR A 11 36.94 -6.53 -66.16
N TYR A 12 37.94 -7.31 -65.72
CA TYR A 12 38.57 -8.37 -66.49
C TYR A 12 37.88 -9.74 -66.34
N CYS A 13 37.88 -10.33 -65.14
CA CYS A 13 37.33 -11.68 -64.91
C CYS A 13 35.83 -11.70 -64.58
N GLN A 14 35.20 -10.52 -64.42
CA GLN A 14 33.79 -10.34 -64.05
C GLN A 14 33.39 -10.91 -62.67
N GLU A 15 34.33 -11.46 -61.91
CA GLU A 15 34.12 -11.93 -60.55
C GLU A 15 33.97 -10.76 -59.57
N GLU A 16 33.19 -10.96 -58.51
CA GLU A 16 32.98 -9.99 -57.44
C GLU A 16 34.28 -9.80 -56.63
N ILE A 17 34.73 -8.55 -56.47
CA ILE A 17 35.93 -8.23 -55.70
C ILE A 17 35.57 -8.04 -54.23
N ASN A 18 35.95 -9.02 -53.41
CA ASN A 18 35.81 -8.94 -51.96
C ASN A 18 37.10 -8.38 -51.34
N GLY A 19 37.05 -7.14 -50.85
CA GLY A 19 38.15 -6.50 -50.12
C GLY A 19 38.98 -5.54 -50.98
N LEU A 20 40.30 -5.71 -50.98
CA LEU A 20 41.24 -4.80 -51.64
C LEU A 20 41.13 -4.93 -53.17
N ARG A 21 40.80 -3.82 -53.84
CA ARG A 21 40.78 -3.72 -55.30
C ARG A 21 41.84 -2.76 -55.80
N VAL A 22 42.24 -2.92 -57.06
CA VAL A 22 43.12 -1.98 -57.75
C VAL A 22 42.29 -1.18 -58.74
N GLN A 23 42.26 0.14 -58.55
CA GLN A 23 41.60 1.06 -59.47
C GLN A 23 42.64 1.70 -60.38
N CYS A 24 42.41 1.64 -61.69
CA CYS A 24 43.26 2.34 -62.66
C CYS A 24 42.98 3.85 -62.58
N CYS A 25 44.03 4.67 -62.55
CA CYS A 25 43.92 6.14 -62.52
C CYS A 25 43.78 6.76 -63.92
N VAL A 26 44.01 5.97 -64.98
CA VAL A 26 43.98 6.43 -66.38
C VAL A 26 42.66 6.04 -67.06
N CYS A 27 42.17 4.84 -66.78
CA CYS A 27 40.92 4.33 -67.37
C CYS A 27 39.72 4.73 -66.52
N ILE A 28 38.62 5.10 -67.16
CA ILE A 28 37.36 5.48 -66.50
C ILE A 28 36.69 4.21 -65.96
N GLU A 29 36.33 4.21 -64.68
CA GLU A 29 35.59 3.12 -64.00
C GLU A 29 36.20 1.73 -64.21
N PHE A 30 37.54 1.65 -64.18
CA PHE A 30 38.25 0.40 -64.36
C PHE A 30 38.81 -0.13 -63.04
N ASP A 31 38.24 -1.24 -62.59
CA ASP A 31 38.58 -1.89 -61.32
C ASP A 31 38.95 -3.34 -61.56
N ILE A 32 40.11 -3.74 -61.07
CA ILE A 32 40.68 -5.06 -61.31
C ILE A 32 41.00 -5.75 -59.98
N CYS A 33 40.73 -7.06 -59.90
CA CYS A 33 41.08 -7.86 -58.73
C CYS A 33 42.60 -8.05 -58.64
N LEU A 34 43.11 -8.31 -57.43
CA LEU A 34 44.55 -8.48 -57.20
C LEU A 34 45.16 -9.59 -58.06
N GLN A 35 44.41 -10.65 -58.34
CA GLN A 35 44.88 -11.79 -59.12
C GLN A 35 45.05 -11.45 -60.61
N CYS A 36 44.10 -10.71 -61.19
CA CYS A 36 44.19 -10.24 -62.56
C CYS A 36 45.25 -9.13 -62.72
N PHE A 37 45.39 -8.27 -61.71
CA PHE A 37 46.45 -7.27 -61.66
C PHE A 37 47.84 -7.91 -61.60
N ALA A 38 48.03 -8.90 -60.72
CA ALA A 38 49.31 -9.62 -60.59
C ALA A 38 49.70 -10.39 -61.85
N ASN A 39 48.72 -10.88 -62.61
CA ASN A 39 48.94 -11.53 -63.91
C ASN A 39 49.16 -10.55 -65.06
N GLY A 40 49.14 -9.23 -64.81
CA GLY A 40 49.35 -8.19 -65.81
C GLY A 40 48.27 -8.17 -66.89
N ALA A 41 47.01 -8.46 -66.53
CA ALA A 41 45.91 -8.56 -67.47
C ALA A 41 45.58 -7.20 -68.13
N GLU A 42 45.49 -7.21 -69.47
CA GLU A 42 45.18 -6.03 -70.28
C GLU A 42 43.89 -6.26 -71.06
N ILE A 43 42.99 -5.26 -71.10
CA ILE A 43 41.72 -5.34 -71.84
C ILE A 43 41.31 -3.96 -72.34
N GLY A 44 40.92 -3.88 -73.63
CA GLY A 44 40.50 -2.63 -74.26
C GLY A 44 41.59 -1.54 -74.20
N PRO A 45 41.29 -0.33 -73.71
CA PRO A 45 42.25 0.76 -73.57
C PRO A 45 43.16 0.65 -72.34
N HIS A 46 42.95 -0.35 -71.47
CA HIS A 46 43.75 -0.54 -70.26
C HIS A 46 45.08 -1.24 -70.56
N ARG A 47 46.16 -0.75 -69.94
CA ARG A 47 47.51 -1.33 -69.98
C ARG A 47 48.04 -1.56 -68.57
N ASN A 48 48.90 -2.57 -68.43
CA ASN A 48 49.44 -2.98 -67.13
C ASN A 48 50.45 -1.96 -66.53
N ASP A 49 50.89 -0.99 -67.31
CA ASP A 49 51.79 0.11 -66.93
C ASP A 49 51.05 1.38 -66.50
N HIS A 50 49.71 1.39 -66.58
CA HIS A 50 48.91 2.52 -66.13
C HIS A 50 49.06 2.76 -64.63
N ALA A 51 49.12 4.04 -64.24
CA ALA A 51 49.09 4.43 -62.84
C ALA A 51 47.82 3.88 -62.16
N TYR A 52 47.97 3.37 -60.94
CA TYR A 52 46.91 2.70 -60.20
C TYR A 52 46.90 3.13 -58.72
N LYS A 53 45.80 2.87 -58.05
CA LYS A 53 45.67 3.03 -56.59
C LYS A 53 44.96 1.83 -55.98
N PHE A 54 45.33 1.50 -54.75
CA PHE A 54 44.62 0.51 -53.95
C PHE A 54 43.40 1.15 -53.30
N VAL A 55 42.27 0.48 -53.38
CA VAL A 55 41.02 0.90 -52.75
C VAL A 55 40.55 -0.24 -51.85
N ASP A 56 40.42 0.04 -50.56
CA ASP A 56 39.85 -0.87 -49.56
C ASP A 56 38.42 -0.44 -49.23
N HIS A 57 37.50 -1.40 -49.17
CA HIS A 57 36.09 -1.19 -48.81
C HIS A 57 35.84 -1.38 -47.30
N GLY A 58 36.76 -0.89 -46.48
CA GLY A 58 36.69 -0.96 -45.03
C GLY A 58 36.83 -2.37 -44.47
N ALA A 59 37.55 -3.26 -45.15
CA ALA A 59 37.84 -4.60 -44.65
C ALA A 59 38.84 -4.58 -43.48
N VAL A 60 39.64 -3.52 -43.37
CA VAL A 60 40.57 -3.31 -42.27
C VAL A 60 39.86 -2.71 -41.05
N SER A 61 40.30 -3.12 -39.86
CA SER A 61 39.84 -2.53 -38.60
C SER A 61 40.42 -1.13 -38.40
N ILE A 62 39.55 -0.15 -38.18
CA ILE A 62 39.91 1.27 -38.02
C ILE A 62 40.52 1.59 -36.65
N PHE A 63 40.15 0.85 -35.60
CA PHE A 63 40.53 1.15 -34.21
C PHE A 63 41.73 0.35 -33.70
N GLY A 64 42.30 -0.55 -34.50
CA GLY A 64 43.53 -1.30 -34.21
C GLY A 64 43.61 -1.87 -32.79
N GLY A 65 43.10 -3.08 -32.56
CA GLY A 65 43.14 -3.70 -31.23
C GLY A 65 42.36 -5.02 -31.14
N ARG A 66 42.20 -5.54 -29.91
CA ARG A 66 41.36 -6.73 -29.63
C ARG A 66 39.88 -6.37 -29.82
N GLY A 67 39.41 -6.52 -31.04
CA GLY A 67 38.04 -6.30 -31.46
C GLY A 67 38.04 -6.46 -32.97
N ASN A 68 37.48 -7.56 -33.46
CA ASN A 68 37.51 -7.92 -34.88
C ASN A 68 36.56 -7.02 -35.72
N TRP A 69 36.28 -5.79 -35.29
CA TRP A 69 35.37 -4.88 -35.97
C TRP A 69 36.06 -4.26 -37.17
N THR A 70 35.48 -4.49 -38.34
CA THR A 70 35.91 -3.89 -39.60
C THR A 70 35.36 -2.48 -39.74
N GLY A 71 36.04 -1.60 -40.50
CA GLY A 71 35.52 -0.25 -40.77
C GLY A 71 34.13 -0.26 -41.42
N ARG A 72 33.78 -1.33 -42.14
CA ARG A 72 32.43 -1.56 -42.67
C ARG A 72 31.39 -1.79 -41.57
N GLU A 73 31.67 -2.70 -40.64
CA GLU A 73 30.76 -3.00 -39.52
C GLU A 73 30.55 -1.77 -38.64
N GLU A 74 31.60 -0.98 -38.42
CA GLU A 74 31.54 0.29 -37.68
C GLU A 74 30.64 1.32 -38.37
N LEU A 75 30.73 1.44 -39.70
CA LEU A 75 29.86 2.35 -40.44
C LEU A 75 28.39 1.88 -40.41
N GLN A 76 28.15 0.58 -40.60
CA GLN A 76 26.80 0.01 -40.48
C GLN A 76 26.21 0.16 -39.08
N LEU A 77 27.04 0.07 -38.04
CA LEU A 77 26.62 0.34 -36.66
C LEU A 77 26.15 1.79 -36.51
N LEU A 78 26.90 2.76 -37.04
CA LEU A 78 26.52 4.17 -36.97
C LEU A 78 25.27 4.50 -37.81
N ASP A 79 25.17 3.95 -39.02
CA ASP A 79 23.99 4.12 -39.88
C ASP A 79 22.74 3.52 -39.19
N ALA A 80 22.88 2.34 -38.56
CA ALA A 80 21.81 1.73 -37.79
C ALA A 80 21.42 2.56 -36.56
N MET A 81 22.38 3.18 -35.88
CA MET A 81 22.11 4.09 -34.77
C MET A 81 21.32 5.33 -35.20
N GLU A 82 21.64 5.88 -36.37
CA GLU A 82 20.90 7.01 -36.94
C GLU A 82 19.46 6.62 -37.29
N LEU A 83 19.24 5.41 -37.85
CA LEU A 83 17.93 4.97 -38.30
C LEU A 83 17.01 4.47 -37.17
N TYR A 84 17.52 3.66 -36.26
CA TYR A 84 16.69 2.97 -35.25
C TYR A 84 16.75 3.63 -33.87
N GLY A 85 17.75 4.47 -33.62
CA GLY A 85 17.96 5.14 -32.35
C GLY A 85 18.54 4.24 -31.25
N PHE A 86 18.98 4.90 -30.18
CA PHE A 86 19.54 4.27 -29.00
C PHE A 86 18.47 3.42 -28.25
N GLU A 87 18.88 2.28 -27.69
CA GLU A 87 18.03 1.23 -27.06
C GLU A 87 17.38 0.18 -27.99
N ASN A 88 17.38 0.36 -29.31
CA ASN A 88 16.82 -0.61 -30.26
C ASN A 88 17.86 -1.60 -30.82
N TRP A 89 18.66 -2.23 -29.95
CA TRP A 89 19.82 -3.05 -30.32
C TRP A 89 19.47 -4.29 -31.17
N ASP A 90 18.26 -4.83 -31.03
CA ASP A 90 17.78 -5.94 -31.86
C ASP A 90 17.67 -5.57 -33.35
N LEU A 91 17.22 -4.35 -33.65
CA LEU A 91 17.11 -3.86 -35.03
C LEU A 91 18.48 -3.48 -35.60
N VAL A 92 19.34 -2.95 -34.73
CA VAL A 92 20.71 -2.56 -35.07
C VAL A 92 21.55 -3.78 -35.45
N SER A 93 21.49 -4.84 -34.65
CA SER A 93 22.17 -6.11 -34.95
C SER A 93 21.69 -6.70 -36.28
N ARG A 94 20.39 -6.66 -36.57
CA ARG A 94 19.85 -7.10 -37.86
C ARG A 94 20.32 -6.27 -39.06
N HIS A 95 20.65 -5.00 -38.85
CA HIS A 95 21.16 -4.13 -39.90
C HIS A 95 22.65 -4.37 -40.20
N ILE A 96 23.42 -4.75 -39.17
CA ILE A 96 24.83 -5.13 -39.30
C ILE A 96 24.97 -6.56 -39.85
N GLU A 97 24.02 -7.45 -39.53
CA GLU A 97 23.94 -8.87 -39.90
C GLU A 97 25.04 -9.77 -39.31
N THR A 98 26.23 -9.24 -39.03
CA THR A 98 27.41 -10.02 -38.61
C THR A 98 27.61 -10.10 -37.09
N ARG A 99 26.89 -9.30 -36.29
CA ARG A 99 27.11 -9.12 -34.83
C ARG A 99 25.85 -9.25 -34.01
N THR A 100 25.98 -9.68 -32.76
CA THR A 100 24.85 -9.78 -31.83
C THR A 100 24.44 -8.42 -31.27
N PRO A 101 23.21 -8.26 -30.74
CA PRO A 101 22.76 -7.02 -30.11
C PRO A 101 23.66 -6.57 -28.96
N GLU A 102 24.16 -7.51 -28.15
CA GLU A 102 25.04 -7.21 -27.02
C GLU A 102 26.40 -6.72 -27.50
N GLU A 103 26.99 -7.37 -28.50
CA GLU A 103 28.28 -6.96 -29.07
C GLU A 103 28.19 -5.57 -29.71
N ALA A 104 27.12 -5.29 -30.46
CA ALA A 104 26.88 -3.98 -31.08
C ALA A 104 26.69 -2.88 -30.03
N LYS A 105 26.00 -3.20 -28.93
CA LYS A 105 25.83 -2.28 -27.80
C LYS A 105 27.16 -1.96 -27.12
N ASP A 106 27.92 -3.00 -26.79
CA ASP A 106 29.18 -2.83 -26.05
C ASP A 106 30.22 -2.08 -26.88
N GLU A 107 30.32 -2.34 -28.19
CA GLU A 107 31.22 -1.58 -29.07
C GLU A 107 30.77 -0.11 -29.17
N TYR A 108 29.46 0.15 -29.36
CA TYR A 108 28.95 1.52 -29.44
C TYR A 108 29.24 2.33 -28.18
N ILE A 109 28.94 1.76 -27.01
CA ILE A 109 29.16 2.42 -25.72
C ILE A 109 30.66 2.64 -25.49
N SER A 110 31.48 1.60 -25.64
CA SER A 110 32.91 1.68 -25.33
C SER A 110 33.69 2.63 -26.25
N ARG A 111 33.29 2.78 -27.52
CA ARG A 111 33.99 3.63 -28.50
C ARG A 111 33.40 5.03 -28.61
N TYR A 112 32.09 5.14 -28.78
CA TYR A 112 31.42 6.38 -29.14
C TYR A 112 30.82 7.14 -27.96
N LEU A 113 30.62 6.51 -26.80
CA LEU A 113 30.15 7.19 -25.58
C LEU A 113 31.25 7.35 -24.53
N GLU A 114 31.85 6.25 -24.10
CA GLU A 114 32.88 6.22 -23.03
C GLU A 114 34.30 6.38 -23.58
N GLY A 115 34.47 6.09 -24.87
CA GLY A 115 35.75 6.15 -25.56
C GLY A 115 36.24 7.57 -25.83
N ASN A 116 37.37 7.66 -26.53
CA ASN A 116 37.98 8.95 -26.86
C ASN A 116 37.07 9.81 -27.75
N ILE A 117 36.30 9.17 -28.65
CA ILE A 117 35.34 9.86 -29.51
C ILE A 117 34.24 10.49 -28.65
N GLY A 118 33.59 9.70 -27.80
CA GLY A 118 32.52 10.19 -26.92
C GLY A 118 32.98 11.27 -25.96
N LYS A 119 34.18 11.15 -25.40
CA LYS A 119 34.77 12.21 -24.56
C LYS A 119 34.98 13.51 -25.33
N ALA A 120 35.43 13.44 -26.59
CA ALA A 120 35.65 14.63 -27.41
C ALA A 120 34.32 15.26 -27.89
N THR A 121 33.33 14.45 -28.27
CA THR A 121 32.04 14.93 -28.78
C THR A 121 31.09 15.39 -27.68
N TRP A 122 31.14 14.77 -26.50
CA TRP A 122 30.22 15.04 -25.39
C TRP A 122 30.77 16.03 -24.34
N ALA A 123 32.05 16.41 -24.40
CA ALA A 123 32.67 17.31 -23.41
C ALA A 123 31.94 18.65 -23.27
N GLU A 124 31.52 19.26 -24.38
CA GLU A 124 30.86 20.57 -24.34
C GLU A 124 29.45 20.50 -23.72
N VAL A 125 28.72 19.41 -23.97
CA VAL A 125 27.40 19.15 -23.35
C VAL A 125 27.55 18.78 -21.88
N ALA A 126 28.54 17.97 -21.52
CA ALA A 126 28.84 17.61 -20.13
C ALA A 126 29.19 18.85 -19.30
N ASN A 127 29.99 19.77 -19.85
CA ASN A 127 30.39 21.01 -19.19
C ASN A 127 29.26 22.05 -19.08
N ARG A 128 28.24 21.96 -19.94
CA ARG A 128 27.05 22.84 -19.92
C ARG A 128 25.86 22.21 -19.23
N ARG A 129 26.02 21.03 -18.62
CA ARG A 129 24.92 20.38 -17.91
C ARG A 129 24.46 21.31 -16.78
N PRO A 130 23.19 21.75 -16.78
CA PRO A 130 22.70 22.63 -15.74
C PRO A 130 22.88 21.92 -14.40
N ILE A 131 23.66 22.52 -13.51
CA ILE A 131 23.73 22.10 -12.12
C ILE A 131 22.38 22.48 -11.52
N ILE A 132 21.46 21.52 -11.49
CA ILE A 132 20.17 21.69 -10.82
C ILE A 132 20.49 21.73 -9.33
N THR A 133 20.70 22.94 -8.82
CA THR A 133 20.78 23.16 -7.38
C THR A 133 19.36 23.06 -6.83
N ASP A 134 19.08 22.01 -6.08
CA ASP A 134 17.83 21.90 -5.34
C ASP A 134 17.79 23.02 -4.29
N GLN A 135 16.96 24.04 -4.56
CA GLN A 135 16.75 25.16 -3.64
C GLN A 135 15.67 24.86 -2.60
N THR A 136 15.11 23.64 -2.57
CA THR A 136 14.18 23.28 -1.50
C THR A 136 14.97 23.14 -0.19
N PRO A 137 14.68 23.96 0.84
CA PRO A 137 15.33 23.79 2.13
C PRO A 137 14.98 22.40 2.68
N GLU A 138 15.95 21.72 3.31
CA GLU A 138 15.71 20.43 3.96
C GLU A 138 14.57 20.57 4.99
N ASP A 139 13.38 20.12 4.63
CA ASP A 139 12.26 20.03 5.56
C ASP A 139 12.61 18.95 6.58
N ARG A 140 13.02 19.35 7.80
CA ARG A 140 13.16 18.44 8.96
C ARG A 140 11.89 18.41 9.80
N GLY A 141 10.79 18.98 9.31
CA GLY A 141 9.52 18.99 10.00
C GLY A 141 8.96 17.57 10.17
N PRO A 142 8.03 17.38 11.11
CA PRO A 142 7.40 16.08 11.37
C PRO A 142 6.64 15.54 10.16
N LEU A 143 6.38 16.40 9.16
CA LEU A 143 5.71 16.05 7.92
C LEU A 143 6.65 15.80 6.72
N SER A 144 7.96 15.90 6.93
CA SER A 144 8.97 15.81 5.88
C SER A 144 8.82 14.54 5.02
N PRO A 145 9.07 14.65 3.69
CA PRO A 145 9.21 13.49 2.81
C PRO A 145 10.26 12.49 3.32
N LEU A 146 11.34 12.96 3.96
CA LEU A 146 12.42 12.11 4.50
C LEU A 146 11.94 11.18 5.62
N ILE A 147 11.06 11.69 6.51
CA ILE A 147 10.47 10.88 7.58
C ILE A 147 9.51 9.86 6.98
N THR A 148 8.74 10.29 5.99
CA THR A 148 7.75 9.48 5.29
C THR A 148 8.41 8.31 4.54
N ALA A 149 9.59 8.53 3.96
CA ALA A 149 10.40 7.50 3.29
C ALA A 149 10.96 6.42 4.23
N ARG A 150 11.10 6.70 5.54
CA ARG A 150 11.56 5.72 6.54
C ARG A 150 10.45 4.81 7.06
N LEU A 151 9.20 5.13 6.77
CA LEU A 151 8.08 4.31 7.22
C LEU A 151 8.01 3.01 6.41
N PRO A 152 7.61 1.89 7.04
CA PRO A 152 7.37 0.64 6.32
C PRO A 152 6.39 0.86 5.16
N PRO A 153 6.55 0.14 4.03
CA PRO A 153 5.60 0.21 2.93
C PRO A 153 4.21 -0.24 3.40
N LEU A 154 3.18 0.22 2.70
CA LEU A 154 1.80 -0.19 2.98
C LEU A 154 1.63 -1.68 2.68
N ASP A 155 1.17 -2.45 3.65
CA ASP A 155 0.84 -3.87 3.48
C ASP A 155 -0.51 -3.99 2.77
N VAL A 156 -0.44 -4.16 1.44
CA VAL A 156 -1.60 -4.24 0.56
C VAL A 156 -1.31 -5.21 -0.59
N THR A 157 -2.27 -6.09 -0.87
CA THR A 157 -2.14 -6.98 -2.04
C THR A 157 -2.41 -6.20 -3.34
N PRO A 158 -1.89 -6.65 -4.51
CA PRO A 158 -2.14 -5.95 -5.78
C PRO A 158 -3.63 -5.80 -6.13
N GLU A 159 -4.47 -6.72 -5.66
CA GLU A 159 -5.92 -6.66 -5.84
C GLU A 159 -6.57 -5.56 -4.99
N GLU A 160 -6.22 -5.53 -3.70
CA GLU A 160 -6.68 -4.50 -2.76
C GLU A 160 -6.18 -3.11 -3.16
N ALA A 161 -4.95 -3.02 -3.68
CA ALA A 161 -4.38 -1.79 -4.21
C ALA A 161 -5.19 -1.27 -5.40
N ARG A 162 -5.59 -2.15 -6.33
CA ARG A 162 -6.43 -1.79 -7.48
C ARG A 162 -7.81 -1.30 -7.06
N GLN A 163 -8.43 -1.93 -6.05
CA GLN A 163 -9.72 -1.49 -5.50
C GLN A 163 -9.66 -0.07 -4.90
N LEU A 164 -8.50 0.33 -4.38
CA LEU A 164 -8.27 1.65 -3.80
C LEU A 164 -7.71 2.68 -4.81
N GLY A 165 -7.36 2.27 -6.03
CA GLY A 165 -6.58 3.11 -6.95
C GLY A 165 -5.21 3.47 -6.38
N TYR A 166 -4.60 2.58 -5.59
CA TYR A 166 -3.30 2.79 -4.96
C TYR A 166 -2.17 2.27 -5.87
N MET A 167 -1.25 3.16 -6.22
CA MET A 167 -0.08 2.90 -7.04
C MET A 167 1.11 2.46 -6.16
N MET A 168 1.29 1.16 -6.01
CA MET A 168 2.28 0.59 -5.08
C MET A 168 3.74 1.06 -5.27
N HIS A 169 4.20 1.27 -6.51
CA HIS A 169 5.56 1.72 -6.79
C HIS A 169 5.76 3.23 -6.58
N ARG A 170 4.68 4.00 -6.62
CA ARG A 170 4.70 5.46 -6.45
C ARG A 170 4.34 5.90 -5.03
N ASP A 171 3.77 4.99 -4.23
CA ASP A 171 3.20 5.29 -2.91
C ASP A 171 2.16 6.43 -3.00
N ASP A 172 1.31 6.35 -4.02
CA ASP A 172 0.31 7.38 -4.34
C ASP A 172 -1.06 6.79 -4.69
N TYR A 173 -2.10 7.62 -4.68
CA TYR A 173 -3.48 7.24 -5.02
C TYR A 173 -3.93 7.99 -6.27
N ASP A 174 -4.72 7.33 -7.13
CA ASP A 174 -5.32 7.93 -8.32
C ASP A 174 -6.19 9.14 -7.96
N ARG A 175 -6.84 9.09 -6.80
CA ARG A 175 -7.61 10.20 -6.25
C ARG A 175 -7.10 10.57 -4.86
N GLU A 176 -6.42 11.70 -4.77
CA GLU A 176 -5.90 12.20 -3.50
C GLU A 176 -6.97 12.87 -2.63
N PHE A 177 -6.61 13.06 -1.36
CA PHE A 177 -7.39 13.91 -0.46
C PHE A 177 -7.34 15.37 -0.95
N ASP A 178 -8.51 15.98 -1.11
CA ASP A 178 -8.69 17.38 -1.56
C ASP A 178 -8.01 17.70 -2.90
N MET A 179 -8.47 17.05 -3.97
CA MET A 179 -8.07 17.33 -5.37
C MET A 179 -8.39 18.77 -5.84
N ALA A 180 -9.20 19.51 -5.07
CA ALA A 180 -9.53 20.90 -5.39
C ALA A 180 -8.46 21.87 -4.87
N ALA A 181 -7.46 21.40 -4.10
CA ALA A 181 -6.41 22.27 -3.58
C ALA A 181 -5.62 22.95 -4.71
N GLU A 182 -5.37 22.23 -5.79
CA GLU A 182 -4.64 22.69 -6.98
C GLU A 182 -5.38 23.84 -7.70
N GLN A 183 -6.71 23.93 -7.54
CA GLN A 183 -7.50 25.03 -8.10
C GLN A 183 -7.08 26.38 -7.52
N LEU A 184 -6.56 26.42 -6.28
CA LEU A 184 -6.09 27.65 -5.63
C LEU A 184 -4.89 28.29 -6.34
N VAL A 185 -4.08 27.48 -7.02
CA VAL A 185 -2.85 27.91 -7.68
C VAL A 185 -2.92 27.83 -9.21
N THR A 186 -4.00 27.28 -9.77
CA THR A 186 -4.13 27.05 -11.22
C THR A 186 -4.06 28.35 -12.04
N SER A 187 -4.64 29.44 -11.54
CA SER A 187 -4.64 30.75 -12.21
C SER A 187 -3.58 31.71 -11.67
N LEU A 188 -2.67 31.25 -10.81
CA LEU A 188 -1.66 32.10 -10.19
C LEU A 188 -0.57 32.46 -11.22
N GLN A 189 -0.46 33.73 -11.56
CA GLN A 189 0.60 34.27 -12.41
C GLN A 189 1.47 35.21 -11.56
N LEU A 190 2.79 35.08 -11.64
CA LEU A 190 3.74 35.91 -10.88
C LEU A 190 4.44 36.88 -11.85
N ASN A 191 4.05 38.16 -11.83
CA ASN A 191 4.68 39.20 -12.64
C ASN A 191 5.51 40.09 -11.72
N VAL A 192 6.76 39.67 -11.47
CA VAL A 192 7.68 40.30 -10.52
C VAL A 192 7.89 41.81 -10.77
N HIS A 193 7.72 42.25 -12.03
CA HIS A 193 7.94 43.64 -12.43
C HIS A 193 6.68 44.50 -12.48
N GLU A 194 5.49 43.90 -12.50
CA GLU A 194 4.21 44.61 -12.65
C GLU A 194 3.34 44.52 -11.39
N ASP A 195 3.48 43.44 -10.62
CA ASP A 195 2.68 43.21 -9.42
C ASP A 195 3.04 44.22 -8.33
N SER A 196 2.02 44.88 -7.79
CA SER A 196 2.13 45.69 -6.58
C SER A 196 2.46 44.81 -5.36
N ASN A 197 3.07 45.39 -4.33
CA ASN A 197 3.37 44.69 -3.08
C ASN A 197 2.14 44.01 -2.45
N THR A 198 0.95 44.60 -2.62
CA THR A 198 -0.32 44.02 -2.13
C THR A 198 -0.74 42.80 -2.93
N GLU A 199 -0.59 42.81 -4.26
CA GLU A 199 -0.86 41.66 -5.11
C GLU A 199 0.11 40.52 -4.83
N ILE A 200 1.39 40.82 -4.65
CA ILE A 200 2.39 39.83 -4.24
C ILE A 200 2.00 39.20 -2.90
N ALA A 201 1.62 40.01 -1.90
CA ALA A 201 1.19 39.50 -0.60
C ALA A 201 -0.07 38.60 -0.70
N LEU A 202 -1.03 38.96 -1.56
CA LEU A 202 -2.24 38.16 -1.78
C LEU A 202 -1.92 36.83 -2.48
N LYS A 203 -1.03 36.84 -3.48
CA LYS A 203 -0.55 35.63 -4.15
C LYS A 203 0.21 34.71 -3.19
N LEU A 204 1.08 35.28 -2.33
CA LEU A 204 1.76 34.53 -1.28
C LEU A 204 0.78 33.92 -0.27
N ALA A 205 -0.29 34.63 0.11
CA ALA A 205 -1.33 34.08 0.97
C ALA A 205 -2.07 32.91 0.31
N GLN A 206 -2.37 32.98 -1.00
CA GLN A 206 -2.94 31.86 -1.76
C GLN A 206 -2.01 30.64 -1.78
N VAL A 207 -0.71 30.85 -2.00
CA VAL A 207 0.31 29.79 -1.96
C VAL A 207 0.42 29.19 -0.55
N ASP A 208 0.35 29.99 0.51
CA ASP A 208 0.34 29.48 1.88
C ASP A 208 -0.92 28.65 2.18
N MET A 209 -2.09 29.09 1.73
CA MET A 209 -3.33 28.30 1.82
C MET A 209 -3.22 26.94 1.11
N TYR A 210 -2.65 26.93 -0.10
CA TYR A 210 -2.35 25.69 -0.83
C TYR A 210 -1.37 24.80 -0.06
N THR A 211 -0.27 25.38 0.44
CA THR A 211 0.75 24.67 1.23
C THR A 211 0.15 23.99 2.46
N ARG A 212 -0.76 24.66 3.18
CA ARG A 212 -1.48 24.08 4.34
C ARG A 212 -2.31 22.85 3.94
N ARG A 213 -2.99 22.89 2.79
CA ARG A 213 -3.76 21.74 2.26
C ARG A 213 -2.85 20.58 1.88
N LEU A 214 -1.71 20.85 1.24
CA LEU A 214 -0.70 19.83 0.93
C LEU A 214 -0.13 19.16 2.18
N ARG A 215 0.18 19.95 3.22
CA ARG A 215 0.64 19.41 4.52
C ARG A 215 -0.38 18.45 5.12
N GLU A 216 -1.65 18.81 5.06
CA GLU A 216 -2.73 17.97 5.57
C GLU A 216 -2.93 16.69 4.74
N ARG A 217 -2.76 16.76 3.41
CA ARG A 217 -2.72 15.58 2.53
C ARG A 217 -1.55 14.66 2.88
N ALA A 218 -0.34 15.21 3.03
CA ALA A 218 0.85 14.47 3.43
C ALA A 218 0.73 13.86 4.84
N ARG A 219 0.10 14.57 5.78
CA ARG A 219 -0.22 14.06 7.12
C ARG A 219 -1.13 12.83 7.05
N ARG A 220 -2.21 12.87 6.26
CA ARG A 220 -3.11 11.71 6.11
C ARG A 220 -2.39 10.51 5.51
N LYS A 221 -1.61 10.69 4.43
CA LYS A 221 -0.82 9.61 3.82
C LYS A 221 0.14 8.96 4.81
N ARG A 222 0.83 9.78 5.62
CA ARG A 222 1.71 9.28 6.69
C ARG A 222 0.97 8.42 7.70
N VAL A 223 -0.14 8.93 8.24
CA VAL A 223 -0.93 8.20 9.26
C VAL A 223 -1.47 6.89 8.69
N VAL A 224 -1.98 6.89 7.45
CA VAL A 224 -2.49 5.69 6.78
C VAL A 224 -1.43 4.60 6.68
N ARG A 225 -0.22 4.98 6.25
CA ARG A 225 0.92 4.08 6.10
C ARG A 225 1.44 3.59 7.45
N ASP A 226 1.80 4.50 8.35
CA ASP A 226 2.43 4.15 9.62
C ASP A 226 1.53 3.25 10.48
N TYR A 227 0.23 3.56 10.53
CA TYR A 227 -0.73 2.73 11.26
C TYR A 227 -1.23 1.52 10.46
N GLN A 228 -0.79 1.34 9.22
CA GLN A 228 -1.21 0.24 8.34
C GLN A 228 -2.74 0.15 8.26
N LEU A 229 -3.40 1.29 8.07
CA LEU A 229 -4.86 1.39 8.15
C LEU A 229 -5.56 0.62 7.03
N VAL A 230 -4.94 0.54 5.84
CA VAL A 230 -5.46 -0.23 4.71
C VAL A 230 -5.39 -1.73 5.02
N ALA A 231 -4.25 -2.23 5.48
CA ALA A 231 -4.10 -3.61 5.92
C ALA A 231 -5.12 -3.96 7.02
N LYS A 232 -5.32 -3.06 8.01
CA LYS A 232 -6.32 -3.22 9.08
C LYS A 232 -7.77 -3.21 8.57
N PHE A 233 -8.06 -2.42 7.54
CA PHE A 233 -9.39 -2.36 6.93
C PHE A 233 -9.74 -3.68 6.26
N PHE A 234 -8.83 -4.24 5.46
CA PHE A 234 -9.05 -5.54 4.79
C PHE A 234 -8.91 -6.74 5.76
N SER A 235 -8.02 -6.68 6.75
CA SER A 235 -7.93 -7.75 7.78
C SER A 235 -9.12 -7.77 8.73
N GLY A 236 -9.80 -6.63 8.93
CA GLY A 236 -11.10 -6.58 9.61
C GLY A 236 -12.19 -7.41 8.92
N GLN A 237 -12.08 -7.62 7.60
CA GLN A 237 -12.94 -8.56 6.85
C GLN A 237 -12.51 -10.02 7.07
N ARG A 238 -11.21 -10.26 7.31
CA ARG A 238 -10.61 -11.57 7.60
C ARG A 238 -10.53 -11.81 9.10
N LYS A 239 -11.68 -11.96 9.79
CA LYS A 239 -11.84 -12.26 11.24
C LYS A 239 -10.56 -12.69 11.99
N GLU A 240 -9.69 -11.75 12.33
CA GLU A 240 -8.58 -12.04 13.24
C GLU A 240 -9.11 -12.12 14.66
N VAL A 241 -8.78 -13.21 15.34
CA VAL A 241 -9.16 -13.47 16.74
C VAL A 241 -8.30 -12.60 17.65
N LYS A 242 -8.62 -11.31 17.76
CA LYS A 242 -8.07 -10.46 18.82
C LYS A 242 -8.86 -10.68 20.10
N LYS A 243 -8.16 -10.76 21.24
CA LYS A 243 -8.81 -10.76 22.56
C LYS A 243 -9.76 -9.56 22.62
N PRO A 244 -11.03 -9.75 23.00
CA PRO A 244 -11.97 -8.64 23.09
C PRO A 244 -11.45 -7.67 24.16
N LEU A 245 -11.20 -6.43 23.74
CA LEU A 245 -10.82 -5.34 24.64
C LEU A 245 -11.96 -5.09 25.63
N THR A 246 -11.60 -4.76 26.88
CA THR A 246 -12.60 -4.32 27.85
C THR A 246 -13.20 -2.97 27.41
N LYS A 247 -14.39 -2.64 27.94
CA LYS A 247 -15.05 -1.35 27.65
C LYS A 247 -14.11 -0.18 27.95
N GLU A 248 -13.41 -0.24 29.08
CA GLU A 248 -12.49 0.81 29.51
C GLU A 248 -11.25 0.93 28.61
N GLN A 249 -10.68 -0.19 28.16
CA GLN A 249 -9.56 -0.18 27.23
C GLN A 249 -9.97 0.43 25.88
N ARG A 250 -11.18 0.14 25.39
CA ARG A 250 -11.71 0.74 24.17
C ARG A 250 -11.89 2.25 24.33
N GLU A 251 -12.49 2.70 25.42
CA GLU A 251 -12.65 4.14 25.72
C GLU A 251 -11.32 4.88 25.85
N LEU A 252 -10.30 4.26 26.45
CA LEU A 252 -8.95 4.81 26.52
C LEU A 252 -8.35 4.96 25.13
N ARG A 253 -8.39 3.90 24.31
CA ARG A 253 -7.86 3.92 22.94
C ARG A 253 -8.56 4.99 22.10
N ASP A 254 -9.87 5.13 22.23
CA ASP A 254 -10.65 6.14 21.50
C ASP A 254 -10.27 7.57 21.92
N ARG A 255 -10.10 7.84 23.22
CA ARG A 255 -9.58 9.13 23.71
C ARG A 255 -8.16 9.40 23.23
N MET A 256 -7.33 8.38 23.12
CA MET A 256 -5.93 8.51 22.70
C MET A 256 -5.75 8.66 21.19
N ARG A 257 -6.79 8.49 20.36
CA ARG A 257 -6.68 8.62 18.89
C ARG A 257 -6.15 9.98 18.45
N VAL A 258 -6.44 11.05 19.19
CA VAL A 258 -5.97 12.41 18.85
C VAL A 258 -4.45 12.54 18.80
N PHE A 259 -3.71 11.66 19.48
CA PHE A 259 -2.26 11.66 19.49
C PHE A 259 -1.65 10.92 18.29
N SER A 260 -2.45 10.21 17.49
CA SER A 260 -1.95 9.46 16.33
C SER A 260 -1.42 10.35 15.21
N GLN A 261 -1.69 11.65 15.29
CA GLN A 261 -1.15 12.64 14.36
C GLN A 261 0.27 13.11 14.72
N PHE A 262 0.71 12.86 15.95
CA PHE A 262 2.00 13.33 16.47
C PHE A 262 2.96 12.20 16.80
N LEU A 263 2.41 11.02 17.12
CA LEU A 263 3.17 9.83 17.46
C LEU A 263 3.15 8.85 16.31
N THR A 264 4.24 8.13 16.13
CA THR A 264 4.24 6.97 15.26
C THR A 264 3.34 5.87 15.82
N ALA A 265 2.91 4.93 14.98
CA ALA A 265 2.06 3.82 15.42
C ALA A 265 2.67 3.04 16.60
N GLY A 266 3.98 2.76 16.53
CA GLY A 266 4.71 2.07 17.59
C GLY A 266 4.87 2.91 18.87
N GLU A 267 5.03 4.22 18.78
CA GLU A 267 5.06 5.11 19.97
C GLU A 267 3.68 5.24 20.61
N HIS A 268 2.64 5.34 19.78
CA HIS A 268 1.26 5.45 20.24
C HIS A 268 0.79 4.19 20.98
N ASP A 269 1.09 3.00 20.46
CA ASP A 269 0.77 1.74 21.15
C ASP A 269 1.57 1.60 22.46
N ARG A 270 2.84 2.05 22.49
CA ARG A 270 3.65 2.09 23.72
C ARG A 270 3.09 3.05 24.77
N LEU A 271 2.56 4.20 24.36
CA LEU A 271 1.90 5.16 25.24
C LEU A 271 0.64 4.52 25.86
N ILE A 272 -0.23 3.93 25.04
CA ILE A 272 -1.45 3.26 25.52
C ILE A 272 -1.10 2.15 26.51
N ALA A 273 -0.14 1.28 26.16
CA ALA A 273 0.28 0.18 27.03
C ALA A 273 0.87 0.68 28.36
N SER A 274 1.59 1.80 28.35
CA SER A 274 2.15 2.41 29.56
C SER A 274 1.06 2.94 30.48
N ILE A 275 0.03 3.58 29.93
CA ILE A 275 -1.11 4.11 30.70
C ILE A 275 -1.96 2.97 31.28
N GLU A 276 -2.19 1.91 30.50
CA GLU A 276 -2.87 0.71 31.00
C GLU A 276 -2.10 0.07 32.16
N ARG A 277 -0.77 -0.08 32.02
CA ARG A 277 0.11 -0.61 33.07
C ARG A 277 0.12 0.28 34.31
N GLU A 278 0.19 1.60 34.15
CA GLU A 278 0.13 2.55 35.26
C GLU A 278 -1.17 2.38 36.06
N ARG A 279 -2.30 2.24 35.36
CA ARG A 279 -3.60 2.04 36.00
C ARG A 279 -3.67 0.70 36.75
N GLU A 280 -3.15 -0.38 36.16
CA GLU A 280 -3.05 -1.69 36.80
C GLU A 280 -2.19 -1.63 38.07
N LEU A 281 -1.03 -0.97 38.01
CA LEU A 281 -0.16 -0.78 39.16
C LEU A 281 -0.83 0.04 40.26
N ARG A 282 -1.54 1.12 39.92
CA ARG A 282 -2.30 1.92 40.90
C ARG A 282 -3.40 1.11 41.59
N PHE A 283 -4.12 0.28 40.83
CA PHE A 283 -5.11 -0.63 41.38
C PHE A 283 -4.45 -1.66 42.31
N ARG A 284 -3.35 -2.28 41.88
CA ARG A 284 -2.62 -3.26 42.67
C ARG A 284 -2.07 -2.66 43.96
N ILE A 285 -1.52 -1.44 43.91
CA ILE A 285 -1.06 -0.72 45.12
C ILE A 285 -2.22 -0.50 46.09
N SER A 286 -3.38 -0.05 45.59
CA SER A 286 -4.57 0.18 46.42
C SER A 286 -5.06 -1.12 47.07
N GLU A 287 -5.03 -2.22 46.33
CA GLU A 287 -5.38 -3.55 46.82
C GLU A 287 -4.40 -4.06 47.89
N LEU A 288 -3.10 -3.90 47.67
CA LEU A 288 -2.06 -4.27 48.64
C LEU A 288 -2.17 -3.44 49.93
N LEU A 289 -2.46 -2.15 49.83
CA LEU A 289 -2.72 -1.29 51.00
C LEU A 289 -3.96 -1.76 51.77
N ARG A 290 -5.01 -2.19 51.07
CA ARG A 290 -6.21 -2.79 51.69
C ARG A 290 -5.85 -4.09 52.43
N TYR A 291 -5.06 -4.98 51.85
CA TYR A 291 -4.61 -6.20 52.53
C TYR A 291 -3.81 -5.90 53.79
N ARG A 292 -2.92 -4.91 53.72
CA ARG A 292 -2.16 -4.46 54.89
C ARG A 292 -3.08 -3.91 55.99
N SER A 293 -4.13 -3.18 55.63
CA SER A 293 -5.13 -2.68 56.61
C SER A 293 -5.95 -3.79 57.28
N LEU A 294 -6.08 -4.95 56.62
CA LEU A 294 -6.73 -6.15 57.16
C LEU A 294 -5.75 -7.05 57.94
N GLY A 295 -4.48 -6.64 58.09
CA GLY A 295 -3.45 -7.37 58.82
C GLY A 295 -2.77 -8.49 58.02
N LEU A 296 -3.05 -8.61 56.73
CA LEU A 296 -2.38 -9.59 55.85
C LEU A 296 -0.98 -9.05 55.51
N THR A 297 0.06 -9.82 55.80
CA THR A 297 1.46 -9.37 55.65
C THR A 297 2.27 -10.22 54.69
N THR A 298 1.79 -11.42 54.36
CA THR A 298 2.43 -12.32 53.39
C THR A 298 1.64 -12.41 52.09
N GLN A 299 2.33 -12.78 51.01
CA GLN A 299 1.71 -12.89 49.68
C GLN A 299 0.78 -14.11 49.62
N GLU A 300 1.11 -15.19 50.33
CA GLU A 300 0.32 -16.42 50.45
C GLU A 300 -1.02 -16.16 51.14
N GLU A 301 -1.01 -15.36 52.22
CA GLU A 301 -2.23 -14.92 52.93
C GLU A 301 -3.18 -14.14 52.01
N ALA A 302 -2.64 -13.24 51.18
CA ALA A 302 -3.44 -12.46 50.23
C ALA A 302 -4.11 -13.37 49.18
N ILE A 303 -3.39 -14.36 48.65
CA ILE A 303 -3.93 -15.33 47.68
C ILE A 303 -5.06 -16.14 48.32
N HIS A 304 -4.88 -16.64 49.55
CA HIS A 304 -5.90 -17.42 50.23
C HIS A 304 -7.14 -16.56 50.56
N TYR A 305 -6.94 -15.30 50.96
CA TYR A 305 -8.02 -14.33 51.17
C TYR A 305 -8.82 -14.08 49.88
N GLU A 306 -8.14 -13.89 48.74
CA GLU A 306 -8.79 -13.72 47.44
C GLU A 306 -9.57 -14.96 47.00
N GLN A 307 -9.01 -16.15 47.19
CA GLN A 307 -9.68 -17.43 46.90
C GLN A 307 -10.93 -17.62 47.75
N HIS A 308 -10.87 -17.31 49.05
CA HIS A 308 -12.03 -17.39 49.92
C HIS A 308 -13.10 -16.35 49.55
N ALA A 309 -12.69 -15.11 49.26
CA ALA A 309 -13.60 -14.04 48.82
C ALA A 309 -14.24 -14.31 47.45
N THR A 310 -13.52 -14.95 46.52
CA THR A 310 -14.06 -15.37 45.21
C THR A 310 -15.01 -16.55 45.37
N PHE A 311 -14.69 -17.54 46.20
CA PHE A 311 -15.57 -18.67 46.51
C PHE A 311 -16.89 -18.21 47.14
N GLN A 312 -16.84 -17.31 48.13
CA GLN A 312 -18.05 -16.73 48.73
C GLN A 312 -18.90 -15.96 47.72
N ARG A 313 -18.27 -15.15 46.85
CA ARG A 313 -18.99 -14.45 45.75
C ARG A 313 -19.66 -15.43 44.79
N GLN A 314 -18.99 -16.52 44.41
CA GLN A 314 -19.58 -17.54 43.55
C GLN A 314 -20.75 -18.28 44.23
N GLN A 315 -20.64 -18.58 45.52
CA GLN A 315 -21.75 -19.15 46.29
C GLN A 315 -22.95 -18.20 46.35
N GLN A 316 -22.73 -16.91 46.64
CA GLN A 316 -23.81 -15.91 46.63
C GLN A 316 -24.45 -15.77 45.24
N LEU A 317 -23.65 -15.76 44.16
CA LEU A 317 -24.17 -15.73 42.79
C LEU A 317 -25.00 -16.98 42.47
N ARG A 318 -24.57 -18.16 42.94
CA ARG A 318 -25.33 -19.41 42.80
C ARG A 318 -26.64 -19.37 43.57
N GLN A 319 -26.63 -18.87 44.81
CA GLN A 319 -27.83 -18.70 45.63
C GLN A 319 -28.80 -17.68 45.01
N ASN A 320 -28.30 -16.53 44.52
CA ASN A 320 -29.11 -15.52 43.84
C ASN A 320 -29.69 -16.05 42.52
N LYS A 321 -28.93 -16.86 41.76
CA LYS A 321 -29.42 -17.50 40.54
C LYS A 321 -30.49 -18.55 40.87
N ALA A 322 -30.29 -19.35 41.91
CA ALA A 322 -31.28 -20.32 42.39
C ALA A 322 -32.56 -19.63 42.88
N ALA A 323 -32.46 -18.53 43.64
CA ALA A 323 -33.59 -17.73 44.09
C ALA A 323 -34.36 -17.12 42.90
N ARG A 324 -33.65 -16.65 41.86
CA ARG A 324 -34.27 -16.11 40.65
C ARG A 324 -34.96 -17.18 39.80
N VAL A 325 -34.41 -18.40 39.75
CA VAL A 325 -35.08 -19.56 39.13
C VAL A 325 -36.32 -19.96 39.92
N ASN A 326 -36.24 -19.99 41.26
CA ASN A 326 -37.39 -20.31 42.12
C ASN A 326 -38.52 -19.27 42.02
N ARG A 327 -38.19 -17.98 41.87
CA ARG A 327 -39.18 -16.94 41.57
C ARG A 327 -39.86 -17.17 40.22
N LYS A 328 -39.11 -17.53 39.17
CA LYS A 328 -39.67 -17.81 37.84
C LYS A 328 -40.57 -19.06 37.83
N THR A 329 -40.22 -20.11 38.57
CA THR A 329 -41.06 -21.31 38.70
C THR A 329 -42.34 -21.02 39.49
N HIS A 330 -42.26 -20.19 40.54
CA HIS A 330 -43.44 -19.74 41.29
C HIS A 330 -44.40 -18.91 40.43
N VAL A 331 -43.88 -17.93 39.67
CA VAL A 331 -44.68 -17.12 38.74
C VAL A 331 -45.32 -18.00 37.66
N ASN A 332 -44.58 -18.95 37.06
CA ASN A 332 -45.15 -19.88 36.09
C ASN A 332 -46.22 -20.80 36.67
N ARG A 333 -46.07 -21.26 37.93
CA ARG A 333 -47.13 -22.03 38.62
C ARG A 333 -48.37 -21.20 38.88
N SER A 334 -48.21 -19.95 39.33
CA SER A 334 -49.33 -19.03 39.53
C SER A 334 -50.07 -18.73 38.20
N HIS A 335 -49.33 -18.51 37.10
CA HIS A 335 -49.93 -18.30 35.78
C HIS A 335 -50.72 -19.53 35.28
N ARG A 336 -50.20 -20.74 35.52
CA ARG A 336 -50.92 -21.99 35.20
C ARG A 336 -52.19 -22.16 36.04
N LEU A 337 -52.16 -21.78 37.33
CA LEU A 337 -53.34 -21.80 38.20
C LEU A 337 -54.39 -20.79 37.74
N TYR A 338 -53.98 -19.58 37.34
CA TYR A 338 -54.90 -18.58 36.76
C TYR A 338 -55.52 -19.04 35.44
N GLN A 339 -54.73 -19.64 34.53
CA GLN A 339 -55.25 -20.23 33.29
C GLN A 339 -56.23 -21.39 33.55
N PHE A 340 -55.93 -22.24 34.52
CA PHE A 340 -56.81 -23.34 34.91
C PHE A 340 -58.13 -22.83 35.50
N ALA A 341 -58.08 -21.83 36.40
CA ALA A 341 -59.26 -21.19 36.96
C ALA A 341 -60.11 -20.47 35.89
N PHE A 342 -59.46 -19.81 34.93
CA PHE A 342 -60.14 -19.16 33.79
C PHE A 342 -60.86 -20.19 32.90
N HIS A 343 -60.22 -21.32 32.57
CA HIS A 343 -60.86 -22.39 31.79
C HIS A 343 -62.04 -23.04 32.52
N LEU A 344 -61.94 -23.26 33.83
CA LEU A 344 -63.06 -23.75 34.65
C LEU A 344 -64.22 -22.74 34.67
N GLY A 345 -63.92 -21.45 34.78
CA GLY A 345 -64.92 -20.37 34.68
C GLY A 345 -65.62 -20.35 33.32
N GLN A 346 -64.89 -20.55 32.22
CA GLN A 346 -65.46 -20.65 30.88
C GLN A 346 -66.32 -21.92 30.70
N GLN A 347 -65.89 -23.07 31.22
CA GLN A 347 -66.70 -24.29 31.20
C GLN A 347 -68.02 -24.14 31.98
N TRP A 348 -67.98 -23.44 33.12
CA TRP A 348 -69.17 -23.14 33.90
C TRP A 348 -70.14 -22.21 33.15
N LEU A 349 -69.63 -21.13 32.53
CA LEU A 349 -70.41 -20.21 31.69
C LEU A 349 -71.04 -20.90 30.47
N CYS A 350 -70.30 -21.78 29.79
CA CYS A 350 -70.83 -22.60 28.68
C CYS A 350 -71.88 -23.61 29.16
N SER A 351 -71.75 -24.13 30.39
CA SER A 351 -72.76 -25.03 30.98
C SER A 351 -74.05 -24.30 31.37
N ILE A 352 -74.00 -22.99 31.64
CA ILE A 352 -75.18 -22.16 31.92
C ILE A 352 -75.92 -21.79 30.62
N ASN A 353 -75.18 -21.49 29.55
CA ASN A 353 -75.78 -21.12 28.26
C ASN A 353 -76.30 -22.30 27.42
N SER A 354 -76.04 -23.55 27.81
CA SER A 354 -76.43 -24.76 27.05
C SER A 354 -77.67 -25.49 27.58
N GLY A 355 -78.37 -24.98 28.59
CA GLY A 355 -79.71 -25.43 28.97
C GLY A 355 -79.86 -26.89 29.42
N LYS A 356 -78.76 -27.60 29.74
CA LYS A 356 -78.81 -28.97 30.27
C LYS A 356 -78.64 -28.97 31.81
N PRO A 357 -79.37 -29.82 32.55
CA PRO A 357 -79.36 -29.79 34.00
C PRO A 357 -78.02 -30.30 34.56
N ILE A 358 -77.42 -29.50 35.44
CA ILE A 358 -76.17 -29.82 36.15
C ILE A 358 -76.44 -30.96 37.15
N GLN A 359 -75.87 -32.15 36.91
CA GLN A 359 -75.94 -33.26 37.87
C GLN A 359 -75.11 -32.94 39.13
N LYS A 360 -75.68 -33.32 40.29
CA LYS A 360 -75.32 -33.00 41.69
C LYS A 360 -73.91 -33.39 42.19
N ARG A 361 -72.91 -33.61 41.33
CA ARG A 361 -71.55 -34.01 41.80
C ARG A 361 -70.52 -32.87 41.92
N VAL A 362 -70.86 -31.65 41.49
CA VAL A 362 -69.90 -30.53 41.47
C VAL A 362 -69.96 -29.63 42.72
N SER A 363 -70.98 -29.75 43.58
CA SER A 363 -71.16 -28.80 44.70
C SER A 363 -70.17 -28.95 45.86
N ARG A 364 -69.43 -30.06 45.96
CA ARG A 364 -68.41 -30.24 47.01
C ARG A 364 -67.01 -29.76 46.62
N LEU A 365 -66.64 -29.78 45.34
CA LEU A 365 -65.31 -29.31 44.89
C LEU A 365 -65.22 -27.78 44.85
N VAL A 366 -66.27 -27.11 44.38
CA VAL A 366 -66.28 -25.63 44.27
C VAL A 366 -66.23 -24.94 45.63
N LYS A 367 -66.80 -25.55 46.67
CA LYS A 367 -66.81 -24.97 48.03
C LYS A 367 -65.47 -25.10 48.76
N MET A 368 -64.65 -26.11 48.46
CA MET A 368 -63.31 -26.26 49.05
C MET A 368 -62.27 -25.39 48.35
N GLU A 369 -62.41 -25.15 47.05
CA GLU A 369 -61.40 -24.42 46.26
C GLU A 369 -61.58 -22.88 46.29
N ILE A 370 -62.80 -22.36 46.49
CA ILE A 370 -63.00 -20.91 46.73
C ILE A 370 -62.36 -20.47 48.06
N ILE A 371 -62.37 -21.34 49.08
CA ILE A 371 -61.69 -21.05 50.36
C ILE A 371 -60.17 -20.99 50.16
N LEU A 372 -59.60 -21.84 49.29
CA LEU A 372 -58.18 -21.80 48.95
C LEU A 372 -57.81 -20.58 48.08
N PHE A 373 -58.70 -20.14 47.18
CA PHE A 373 -58.51 -18.95 46.36
C PHE A 373 -58.57 -17.65 47.19
N ILE A 374 -59.50 -17.56 48.14
CA ILE A 374 -59.59 -16.42 49.07
C ILE A 374 -58.40 -16.40 50.04
N ASN A 375 -57.95 -17.56 50.54
CA ASN A 375 -56.75 -17.63 51.38
C ASN A 375 -55.45 -17.26 50.62
N SER A 376 -55.38 -17.53 49.31
CA SER A 376 -54.24 -17.11 48.46
C SER A 376 -54.22 -15.61 48.19
N LEU A 377 -55.37 -14.93 48.18
CA LEU A 377 -55.45 -13.48 48.00
C LEU A 377 -55.13 -12.73 49.31
N LEU A 378 -55.53 -13.27 50.46
CA LEU A 378 -55.27 -12.66 51.77
C LEU A 378 -53.80 -12.79 52.25
N PHE A 379 -53.02 -13.74 51.71
CA PHE A 379 -51.60 -13.89 52.05
C PHE A 379 -50.65 -12.98 51.25
N HIS A 380 -51.15 -12.28 50.22
CA HIS A 380 -50.31 -11.40 49.39
C HIS A 380 -50.15 -9.98 49.95
N ASP A 381 -50.92 -9.63 50.99
CA ASP A 381 -50.99 -8.26 51.56
C ASP A 381 -50.21 -8.06 52.87
N THR A 382 -49.47 -9.06 53.38
CA THR A 382 -48.79 -8.94 54.70
C THR A 382 -47.26 -8.83 54.68
N LEU A 383 -46.60 -8.66 53.52
CA LEU A 383 -45.14 -8.56 53.48
C LEU A 383 -44.58 -7.50 52.51
N ASN A 384 -45.17 -6.30 52.44
CA ASN A 384 -44.48 -5.16 51.84
C ASN A 384 -44.98 -3.79 52.31
N ILE A 385 -44.96 -3.52 53.62
CA ILE A 385 -44.81 -2.14 54.13
C ILE A 385 -43.86 -2.18 55.34
N ALA A 386 -42.56 -2.16 55.06
CA ALA A 386 -41.56 -1.70 56.00
C ALA A 386 -40.54 -0.83 55.25
N THR A 387 -40.67 0.48 55.49
CA THR A 387 -39.60 1.49 55.58
C THR A 387 -38.77 1.82 54.34
N VAL A 388 -39.12 2.93 53.68
CA VAL A 388 -38.17 4.00 53.29
C VAL A 388 -38.87 5.36 53.39
N SER A 389 -38.48 6.18 54.37
CA SER A 389 -38.37 7.65 54.23
C SER A 389 -37.71 8.26 55.48
N PHE A 390 -36.51 8.84 55.25
CA PHE A 390 -35.59 9.57 56.13
C PHE A 390 -34.75 8.79 57.14
#